data_AF-A0A3M1WG80-F1
#
_entry.id   AF-A0A3M1WG80-F1
#
_cell.length_a   1.000
_cell.length_b   1.000
_cell.length_c   1.000
_cell.angle_alpha   90.00
_cell.angle_beta   90.00
_cell.angle_gamma   90.00
#
_symmetry.space_group_name_H-M   'P 1'
#
loop_
_entity.id
_entity.type
_entity.pdbx_description
1 polymer ?
#
loop_
_entity_poly.entity_id
_entity_poly.type
_entity_poly.pdbx_seq_one_letter_code
_entity_poly.pdbx_strand_id
1 'polypeptide(L)'
;CGGQATVPIVAAIGRVVPVAYAEIVSTIASRSAGPGTRQNIDEFTETTARALAAIGGAGRGKAIIILNPAEPPIMMRNTVYAVVEEVDEEGIRRSVGEMVKAVRRYVPGYRLKVEPLIDDHRVTVLLEVEGAGDYLPRYAGNLDIMTAAAVRVGEQLARHRFQSQAGAESAPASAN
;
A
#
# COMPACT_ATOMS: atom_id res chain seq x y z
N CYS A 1 6.52 -4.64 2.44
CA CYS A 1 5.17 -4.63 3.05
C CYS A 1 4.66 -3.22 3.31
N GLY A 2 5.43 -2.38 4.01
CA GLY A 2 5.07 -0.97 4.23
C GLY A 2 4.68 -0.23 2.96
N GLY A 3 5.49 -0.33 1.90
CA GLY A 3 5.16 0.27 0.59
C GLY A 3 3.81 -0.16 0.04
N GLN A 4 3.52 -1.47 -0.03
CA GLN A 4 2.23 -1.98 -0.51
C GLN A 4 1.04 -1.51 0.33
N ALA A 5 1.25 -1.28 1.63
CA ALA A 5 0.22 -0.77 2.53
C ALA A 5 -0.02 0.74 2.41
N THR A 6 0.95 1.51 1.93
CA THR A 6 0.95 2.98 2.11
C THR A 6 1.11 3.79 0.83
N VAL A 7 1.88 3.31 -0.15
CA VAL A 7 2.03 3.93 -1.47
C VAL A 7 0.67 4.14 -2.17
N PRO A 8 -0.29 3.20 -2.12
CA PRO A 8 -1.61 3.45 -2.70
C PRO A 8 -2.31 4.66 -2.09
N ILE A 9 -2.13 4.91 -0.78
CA ILE A 9 -2.73 6.07 -0.11
C ILE A 9 -2.08 7.37 -0.56
N VAL A 10 -0.75 7.41 -0.68
CA VAL A 10 -0.06 8.59 -1.21
C VAL A 10 -0.51 8.88 -2.64
N ALA A 11 -0.62 7.86 -3.50
CA ALA A 11 -1.16 8.00 -4.84
C ALA A 11 -2.62 8.49 -4.85
N ALA A 12 -3.44 8.05 -3.87
CA ALA A 12 -4.82 8.51 -3.72
C ALA A 12 -4.89 9.99 -3.31
N ILE A 13 -3.95 10.49 -2.51
CA ILE A 13 -3.88 11.93 -2.19
C ILE A 13 -3.39 12.69 -3.43
N GLY A 14 -2.32 12.20 -4.06
CA GLY A 14 -1.67 12.80 -5.23
C GLY A 14 -2.54 12.94 -6.48
N ARG A 15 -3.57 12.09 -6.64
CA ARG A 15 -4.56 12.23 -7.73
C ARG A 15 -5.59 13.35 -7.51
N VAL A 16 -5.62 13.95 -6.31
CA VAL A 16 -6.51 15.06 -5.95
C VAL A 16 -5.72 16.35 -5.89
N VAL A 17 -4.62 16.37 -5.15
CA VAL A 17 -3.76 17.54 -4.94
C VAL A 17 -2.27 17.15 -4.98
N PRO A 18 -1.36 18.06 -5.39
CA PRO A 18 0.08 17.79 -5.33
C PRO A 18 0.56 17.48 -3.91
N VAL A 19 1.40 16.45 -3.77
CA VAL A 19 2.00 16.02 -2.50
C VAL A 19 3.47 16.39 -2.49
N ALA A 20 3.83 17.45 -1.75
CA ALA A 20 5.23 17.90 -1.64
C ALA A 20 6.09 16.87 -0.88
N TYR A 21 5.55 16.28 0.18
CA TYR A 21 6.25 15.31 1.02
C TYR A 21 5.30 14.22 1.52
N ALA A 22 5.77 12.97 1.55
CA ALA A 22 5.06 11.86 2.17
C ALA A 22 5.98 11.08 3.11
N GLU A 23 5.49 10.79 4.31
CA GLU A 23 6.17 9.97 5.30
C GLU A 23 5.27 8.83 5.76
N ILE A 24 5.85 7.65 5.95
CA ILE A 24 5.12 6.51 6.49
C ILE A 24 5.81 5.97 7.73
N VAL A 25 5.01 5.56 8.70
CA VAL A 25 5.45 4.81 9.89
C VAL A 25 4.75 3.47 9.88
N SER A 26 5.51 2.40 9.64
CA SER A 26 5.02 1.03 9.62
C SER A 26 5.37 0.34 10.93
N THR A 27 4.37 0.00 11.73
CA THR A 27 4.55 -0.69 13.01
C THR A 27 4.02 -2.11 12.90
N ILE A 28 4.89 -3.09 13.12
CA ILE A 28 4.58 -4.52 13.01
C ILE A 28 4.96 -5.27 14.29
N ALA A 29 4.32 -6.42 14.51
CA ALA A 29 4.72 -7.32 15.59
C ALA A 29 6.15 -7.83 15.35
N SER A 30 7.00 -7.82 16.38
CA SER A 30 8.36 -8.36 16.30
C SER A 30 8.39 -9.82 15.84
N ARG A 31 7.35 -10.60 16.17
CA ARG A 31 7.18 -12.01 15.77
C ARG A 31 6.87 -12.20 14.28
N SER A 32 6.37 -11.17 13.59
CA SER A 32 6.14 -11.22 12.13
C SER A 32 7.33 -10.68 11.31
N ALA A 33 8.42 -10.28 11.97
CA ALA A 33 9.66 -9.86 11.32
C ALA A 33 10.72 -10.97 11.45
N GLY A 34 10.85 -11.79 10.40
CA GLY A 34 11.86 -12.84 10.30
C GLY A 34 13.29 -12.29 10.08
N PRO A 35 14.31 -13.17 10.06
CA PRO A 35 15.72 -12.77 9.89
C PRO A 35 15.96 -11.92 8.65
N GLY A 36 15.34 -12.27 7.51
CA GLY A 36 15.47 -11.50 6.27
C GLY A 36 14.98 -10.05 6.41
N THR A 37 13.86 -9.80 7.09
CA THR A 37 13.38 -8.42 7.33
C THR A 37 14.36 -7.64 8.22
N ARG A 38 14.94 -8.31 9.23
CA ARG A 38 15.85 -7.67 10.19
C ARG A 38 17.21 -7.35 9.60
N GLN A 39 17.70 -8.19 8.70
CA GLN A 39 18.97 -8.00 7.99
C GLN A 39 18.87 -6.96 6.86
N ASN A 40 17.66 -6.64 6.38
CA ASN A 40 17.43 -5.71 5.28
C ASN A 40 16.58 -4.49 5.72
N ILE A 41 16.81 -3.98 6.94
CA ILE A 41 15.98 -2.91 7.51
C ILE A 41 16.24 -1.56 6.85
N ASP A 42 17.48 -1.31 6.42
CA ASP A 42 17.85 -0.08 5.73
C ASP A 42 17.20 -0.05 4.35
N GLU A 43 17.27 -1.17 3.61
CA GLU A 43 16.63 -1.33 2.30
C GLU A 43 15.12 -1.16 2.39
N PHE A 44 14.49 -1.58 3.50
CA PHE A 44 13.07 -1.29 3.73
C PHE A 44 12.82 0.22 3.73
N THR A 45 13.61 0.99 4.48
CA THR A 45 13.41 2.44 4.59
C THR A 45 13.67 3.15 3.26
N GLU A 46 14.78 2.85 2.60
CA GLU A 46 15.19 3.50 1.36
C GLU A 46 14.26 3.14 0.20
N THR A 47 13.94 1.85 0.03
CA THR A 47 13.10 1.40 -1.07
C THR A 47 11.67 1.85 -0.91
N THR A 48 11.15 1.86 0.33
CA THR A 48 9.81 2.37 0.58
C THR A 48 9.76 3.88 0.36
N ALA A 49 10.76 4.64 0.84
CA ALA A 49 10.84 6.09 0.59
C ALA A 49 10.88 6.42 -0.91
N ARG A 50 11.68 5.69 -1.71
CA ARG A 50 11.71 5.84 -3.17
C ARG A 50 10.36 5.52 -3.81
N ALA A 51 9.66 4.47 -3.36
CA ALA A 51 8.35 4.10 -3.88
C ALA A 51 7.27 5.14 -3.58
N LEU A 52 7.31 5.81 -2.42
CA LEU A 52 6.40 6.92 -2.10
C LEU A 52 6.53 8.07 -3.11
N ALA A 53 7.75 8.34 -3.59
CA ALA A 53 7.97 9.33 -4.63
C ALA A 53 7.62 8.80 -6.03
N ALA A 54 8.29 7.74 -6.47
CA ALA A 54 8.21 7.26 -7.85
C ALA A 54 6.85 6.66 -8.24
N ILE A 55 6.13 6.07 -7.28
CA ILE A 55 4.84 5.41 -7.51
C ILE A 55 3.71 6.18 -6.81
N GLY A 56 3.96 6.67 -5.60
CA GLY A 56 2.99 7.46 -4.85
C GLY A 56 2.80 8.88 -5.37
N GLY A 57 3.79 9.42 -6.10
CA GLY A 57 3.74 10.78 -6.66
C GLY A 57 4.13 11.89 -5.69
N ALA A 58 4.72 11.57 -4.54
CA ALA A 58 5.22 12.60 -3.62
C ALA A 58 6.54 13.22 -4.13
N GLY A 59 6.73 14.53 -3.92
CA GLY A 59 8.00 15.20 -4.24
C GLY A 59 9.18 14.62 -3.46
N ARG A 60 8.96 14.22 -2.19
CA ARG A 60 9.93 13.50 -1.38
C ARG A 60 9.26 12.46 -0.48
N GLY A 61 9.86 11.29 -0.37
CA GLY A 61 9.41 10.20 0.50
C GLY A 61 10.30 9.99 1.73
N LYS A 62 9.71 9.51 2.84
CA LYS A 62 10.42 8.94 3.99
C LYS A 62 9.66 7.72 4.53
N ALA A 63 10.39 6.72 4.99
CA ALA A 63 9.78 5.54 5.61
C ALA A 63 10.49 5.19 6.92
N ILE A 64 9.69 4.86 7.92
CA ILE A 64 10.10 4.38 9.24
C ILE A 64 9.45 3.02 9.46
N ILE A 65 10.19 2.08 10.03
CA ILE A 65 9.68 0.79 10.50
C ILE A 65 9.96 0.60 11.98
N ILE A 66 8.96 0.14 12.72
CA ILE A 66 9.02 -0.13 14.16
C ILE A 66 8.62 -1.58 14.41
N LEU A 67 9.46 -2.30 15.15
CA LEU A 67 9.19 -3.68 15.59
C LEU A 67 8.75 -3.65 17.05
N ASN A 68 7.50 -4.05 17.32
CA ASN A 68 6.92 -4.03 18.66
C ASN A 68 6.78 -5.46 19.23
N PRO A 69 7.42 -5.78 20.37
CA PRO A 69 7.40 -7.12 20.97
C PRO A 69 6.22 -7.39 21.93
N ALA A 70 5.20 -6.53 21.98
CA ALA A 70 4.07 -6.70 22.90
C ALA A 70 3.34 -8.05 22.75
N GLU A 71 2.78 -8.54 23.86
CA GLU A 71 1.88 -9.69 23.90
C GLU A 71 0.50 -9.28 24.45
N PRO A 72 -0.61 -9.63 23.78
CA PRO A 72 -0.67 -10.35 22.50
C PRO A 72 -0.06 -9.55 21.33
N PRO A 73 0.49 -10.20 20.28
CA PRO A 73 1.12 -9.53 19.16
C PRO A 73 0.21 -8.50 18.50
N ILE A 74 0.75 -7.31 18.23
CA ILE A 74 -0.02 -6.23 17.62
C ILE A 74 -0.37 -6.52 16.17
N MET A 75 -1.53 -6.04 15.72
CA MET A 75 -1.86 -5.98 14.30
C MET A 75 -0.93 -4.99 13.60
N MET A 76 -0.57 -5.27 12.34
CA MET A 76 0.17 -4.30 11.52
C MET A 76 -0.61 -2.99 11.46
N ARG A 77 0.05 -1.89 11.80
CA ARG A 77 -0.46 -0.53 11.64
C ARG A 77 0.47 0.26 10.73
N ASN A 78 -0.12 1.13 9.92
CA ASN A 78 0.65 2.10 9.14
C ASN A 78 0.02 3.48 9.32
N THR A 79 0.86 4.47 9.59
CA THR A 79 0.44 5.87 9.54
C THR A 79 1.09 6.50 8.31
N VAL A 80 0.29 7.19 7.50
CA VAL A 80 0.76 7.97 6.35
C VAL A 80 0.55 9.44 6.69
N TYR A 81 1.64 10.21 6.65
CA TYR A 81 1.62 11.67 6.66
C TYR A 81 1.90 12.17 5.26
N ALA A 82 1.11 13.12 4.78
CA ALA A 82 1.35 13.81 3.52
C ALA A 82 1.25 15.32 3.73
N VAL A 83 2.21 16.06 3.19
CA VAL A 83 2.16 17.52 3.08
C VAL A 83 1.69 17.85 1.67
N VAL A 84 0.56 18.54 1.58
CA VAL A 84 -0.10 18.91 0.32
C VAL A 84 -0.01 20.40 0.07
N GLU A 85 0.14 20.81 -1.19
CA GLU A 85 0.26 22.23 -1.54
C GLU A 85 -1.09 22.95 -1.49
N GLU A 86 -2.16 22.22 -1.81
CA GLU A 86 -3.55 22.68 -1.78
C GLU A 86 -4.39 21.72 -0.94
N VAL A 87 -5.49 22.22 -0.37
CA VAL A 87 -6.35 21.44 0.51
C VAL A 87 -7.74 21.28 -0.12
N ASP A 88 -8.01 20.07 -0.61
CA ASP A 88 -9.36 19.60 -0.95
C ASP A 88 -9.74 18.44 -0.02
N GLU A 89 -10.30 18.79 1.14
CA GLU A 89 -10.58 17.79 2.17
C GLU A 89 -11.54 16.69 1.71
N GLU A 90 -12.63 17.08 1.05
CA GLU A 90 -13.66 16.14 0.61
C GLU A 90 -13.13 15.24 -0.51
N GLY A 91 -12.44 15.84 -1.48
CA GLY A 91 -11.78 15.10 -2.57
C GLY A 91 -10.78 14.09 -2.03
N ILE A 92 -9.94 14.49 -1.07
CA ILE A 92 -8.95 13.62 -0.43
C ILE A 92 -9.64 12.48 0.33
N ARG A 93 -10.64 12.76 1.17
CA ARG A 93 -11.36 11.71 1.94
C ARG A 93 -12.05 10.71 1.02
N ARG A 94 -12.79 11.19 0.01
CA ARG A 94 -13.43 10.35 -1.01
C ARG A 94 -12.40 9.47 -1.70
N SER A 95 -11.31 10.10 -2.14
CA SER A 95 -10.24 9.44 -2.87
C SER A 95 -9.56 8.33 -2.06
N VAL A 96 -9.17 8.62 -0.82
CA VAL A 96 -8.57 7.63 0.09
C VAL A 96 -9.55 6.50 0.36
N GLY A 97 -10.84 6.80 0.56
CA GLY A 97 -11.89 5.79 0.77
C GLY A 97 -12.03 4.82 -0.41
N GLU A 98 -12.01 5.32 -1.65
CA GLU A 98 -12.01 4.49 -2.86
C GLU A 98 -10.76 3.62 -2.97
N MET A 99 -9.59 4.17 -2.67
CA MET A 99 -8.34 3.41 -2.70
C MET A 99 -8.35 2.29 -1.67
N VAL A 100 -8.83 2.56 -0.45
CA VAL A 100 -8.99 1.53 0.59
C VAL A 100 -9.93 0.43 0.10
N LYS A 101 -11.07 0.76 -0.52
CA LYS A 101 -11.96 -0.24 -1.15
C LYS A 101 -11.24 -1.04 -2.23
N ALA A 102 -10.39 -0.39 -3.04
CA ALA A 102 -9.63 -1.06 -4.09
C ALA A 102 -8.62 -2.07 -3.51
N VAL A 103 -7.85 -1.68 -2.48
CA VAL A 103 -6.90 -2.57 -1.79
C VAL A 103 -7.61 -3.72 -1.11
N ARG A 104 -8.78 -3.46 -0.49
CA ARG A 104 -9.61 -4.49 0.16
C ARG A 104 -10.06 -5.62 -0.75
N ARG A 105 -10.10 -5.41 -2.07
CA ARG A 105 -10.44 -6.47 -3.04
C ARG A 105 -9.43 -7.62 -3.04
N TYR A 106 -8.18 -7.38 -2.65
CA TYR A 106 -7.16 -8.42 -2.52
C TYR A 106 -6.61 -8.56 -1.09
N VAL A 107 -6.83 -7.59 -0.19
CA VAL A 107 -6.53 -7.73 1.26
C VAL A 107 -7.77 -7.36 2.09
N PRO A 108 -8.70 -8.29 2.35
CA PRO A 108 -9.99 -7.96 2.99
C PRO A 108 -9.89 -7.24 4.34
N GLY A 109 -8.82 -7.54 5.12
CA GLY A 109 -8.53 -6.95 6.42
C GLY A 109 -7.84 -5.59 6.41
N TYR A 110 -7.58 -4.99 5.23
CA TYR A 110 -7.03 -3.65 5.09
C TYR A 110 -8.09 -2.58 5.38
N ARG A 111 -7.93 -1.77 6.42
CA ARG A 111 -8.95 -0.78 6.83
C ARG A 111 -8.34 0.51 7.36
N LEU A 112 -9.12 1.58 7.24
CA LEU A 112 -8.90 2.81 7.99
C LEU A 112 -9.26 2.59 9.47
N LYS A 113 -8.44 3.10 10.39
CA LYS A 113 -8.77 3.12 11.82
C LYS A 113 -9.74 4.24 12.17
N VAL A 114 -9.58 5.37 11.50
CA VAL A 114 -10.40 6.57 11.59
C VAL A 114 -10.45 7.21 10.20
N GLU A 115 -11.38 8.14 9.97
CA GLU A 115 -11.36 8.94 8.76
C GLU A 115 -10.05 9.74 8.63
N PRO A 116 -9.58 10.04 7.40
CA PRO A 116 -8.40 10.87 7.21
C PRO A 116 -8.50 12.19 7.96
N LEU A 117 -7.49 12.46 8.79
CA LEU A 117 -7.36 13.70 9.55
C LEU A 117 -6.64 14.71 8.66
N ILE A 118 -7.22 15.89 8.50
CA ILE A 118 -6.66 16.96 7.68
C ILE A 118 -6.55 18.20 8.55
N ASP A 119 -5.36 18.76 8.60
CA ASP A 119 -4.96 19.85 9.49
C ASP A 119 -4.04 20.76 8.70
N ASP A 120 -4.56 21.91 8.27
CA ASP A 120 -3.95 22.77 7.25
C ASP A 120 -3.49 21.94 6.03
N HIS A 121 -2.21 22.03 5.69
CA HIS A 121 -1.56 21.34 4.59
C HIS A 121 -1.15 19.89 4.92
N ARG A 122 -1.54 19.35 6.09
CA ARG A 122 -1.13 18.01 6.53
C ARG A 122 -2.32 17.04 6.52
N VAL A 123 -2.17 15.98 5.74
CA VAL A 123 -3.08 14.83 5.73
C VAL A 123 -2.47 13.69 6.52
N THR A 124 -3.22 13.12 7.46
CA THR A 124 -2.84 11.94 8.24
C THR A 124 -3.83 10.81 8.02
N VAL A 125 -3.34 9.65 7.55
CA VAL A 125 -4.14 8.46 7.32
C VAL A 125 -3.65 7.32 8.20
N LEU A 126 -4.55 6.76 9.02
CA LEU A 126 -4.24 5.67 9.93
C LEU A 126 -4.85 4.36 9.41
N LEU A 127 -3.98 3.38 9.17
CA LEU A 127 -4.34 2.08 8.60
C LEU A 127 -4.06 0.96 9.59
N GLU A 128 -4.87 -0.09 9.50
CA GLU A 128 -4.61 -1.39 10.11
C GLU A 128 -4.81 -2.48 9.07
N VAL A 129 -3.92 -3.46 9.10
CA VAL A 129 -3.91 -4.58 8.16
C VAL A 129 -4.02 -5.87 8.94
N GLU A 130 -5.21 -6.44 8.90
CA GLU A 130 -5.47 -7.79 9.40
C GLU A 130 -5.19 -8.82 8.30
N GLY A 131 -4.33 -9.79 8.62
CA GLY A 131 -4.06 -10.91 7.75
C GLY A 131 -5.26 -11.86 7.61
N ALA A 132 -5.32 -12.61 6.51
CA ALA A 132 -6.36 -13.59 6.22
C ALA A 132 -6.36 -14.74 7.23
N GLY A 133 -5.19 -15.12 7.75
CA GLY A 133 -5.07 -16.22 8.70
C GLY A 133 -4.93 -17.59 8.05
N ASP A 134 -4.61 -17.68 6.76
CA ASP A 134 -4.58 -18.93 5.99
C ASP A 134 -3.44 -19.86 6.42
N TYR A 135 -2.24 -19.31 6.57
CA TYR A 135 -1.04 -20.01 7.04
C TYR A 135 -0.38 -19.29 8.22
N LEU A 136 -0.28 -17.96 8.13
CA LEU A 136 0.27 -17.10 9.17
C LEU A 136 -0.84 -16.58 10.09
N PRO A 137 -0.55 -16.28 11.37
CA PRO A 137 -1.53 -15.66 12.27
C PRO A 137 -2.05 -14.32 11.74
N ARG A 138 -3.29 -13.95 12.09
CA ARG A 138 -3.93 -12.70 11.62
C ARG A 138 -3.16 -11.41 11.92
N TYR A 139 -2.31 -11.39 12.95
CA TYR A 139 -1.46 -10.23 13.25
C TYR A 139 -0.34 -10.01 12.22
N ALA A 140 -0.02 -11.02 11.41
CA ALA A 140 1.03 -11.00 10.40
C ALA A 140 0.58 -10.34 9.07
N GLY A 141 -0.28 -9.32 9.14
CA GLY A 141 -0.81 -8.60 7.98
C GLY A 141 0.26 -7.99 7.07
N ASN A 142 1.49 -7.80 7.59
CA ASN A 142 2.64 -7.37 6.79
C ASN A 142 3.08 -8.41 5.75
N LEU A 143 2.93 -9.70 6.03
CA LEU A 143 3.23 -10.75 5.05
C LEU A 143 2.06 -10.89 4.07
N ASP A 144 0.83 -10.92 4.58
CA ASP A 144 -0.37 -11.11 3.75
C ASP A 144 -0.56 -10.01 2.72
N ILE A 145 -0.31 -8.73 3.06
CA ILE A 145 -0.40 -7.65 2.07
C ILE A 145 0.63 -7.79 0.95
N MET A 146 1.80 -8.36 1.22
CA MET A 146 2.82 -8.59 0.20
C MET A 146 2.46 -9.75 -0.71
N THR A 147 2.06 -10.88 -0.12
CA THR A 147 1.71 -12.10 -0.89
C THR A 147 0.43 -11.88 -1.70
N ALA A 148 -0.58 -11.25 -1.12
CA ALA A 148 -1.82 -10.91 -1.83
C ALA A 148 -1.57 -9.93 -2.99
N ALA A 149 -0.71 -8.92 -2.80
CA ALA A 149 -0.33 -8.02 -3.88
C ALA A 149 0.43 -8.77 -5.00
N ALA A 150 1.34 -9.68 -4.65
CA ALA A 150 2.08 -10.49 -5.63
C ALA A 150 1.14 -11.41 -6.44
N VAL A 151 0.20 -12.09 -5.78
CA VAL A 151 -0.83 -12.90 -6.45
C VAL A 151 -1.67 -12.03 -7.37
N ARG A 152 -2.14 -10.89 -6.88
CA ARG A 152 -2.95 -9.94 -7.67
C ARG A 152 -2.21 -9.49 -8.94
N VAL A 153 -0.93 -9.17 -8.86
CA VAL A 153 -0.10 -8.82 -10.02
C VAL A 153 0.03 -10.01 -10.98
N GLY A 154 0.32 -11.21 -10.46
CA GLY A 154 0.40 -12.42 -11.27
C GLY A 154 -0.88 -12.70 -12.06
N GLU A 155 -2.04 -12.57 -11.40
CA GLU A 155 -3.35 -12.71 -12.05
C GLU A 155 -3.58 -11.65 -13.15
N GLN A 156 -3.17 -10.40 -12.93
CA GLN A 156 -3.31 -9.35 -13.94
C GLN A 156 -2.40 -9.59 -15.15
N LEU A 157 -1.17 -10.02 -14.94
CA LEU A 157 -0.25 -10.39 -16.03
C LEU A 157 -0.79 -11.58 -16.83
N ALA A 158 -1.32 -12.60 -16.15
CA ALA A 158 -1.93 -13.75 -16.81
C ALA A 158 -3.14 -13.34 -17.65
N ARG A 159 -4.09 -12.58 -17.09
CA ARG A 159 -5.27 -12.09 -17.82
C ARG A 159 -4.87 -11.27 -19.05
N HIS A 160 -3.90 -10.37 -18.91
CA HIS A 160 -3.41 -9.56 -20.03
C HIS A 160 -2.85 -10.45 -21.14
N ARG A 161 -1.97 -11.41 -20.82
CA ARG A 161 -1.39 -12.33 -21.81
C ARG A 161 -2.44 -13.16 -22.54
N PHE A 162 -3.42 -13.72 -21.83
CA PHE A 162 -4.48 -14.52 -22.45
C PHE A 162 -5.46 -13.69 -23.29
N GLN A 163 -5.74 -12.44 -22.90
CA GLN A 163 -6.52 -11.52 -23.72
C GLN A 163 -5.77 -11.09 -24.99
N SER A 164 -4.45 -10.85 -24.89
CA SER A 164 -3.62 -10.53 -26.06
C SER A 164 -3.54 -11.69 -27.06
N GLN A 165 -3.47 -12.94 -26.58
CA GLN A 165 -3.44 -14.13 -27.44
C GLN A 165 -4.79 -14.38 -28.14
N ALA A 166 -5.92 -14.23 -27.42
CA ALA A 166 -7.25 -14.35 -28.02
C ALA A 166 -7.54 -13.26 -29.08
N GLY A 167 -6.97 -12.05 -28.91
CA GLY A 167 -7.04 -10.98 -29.90
C GLY A 167 -6.17 -11.23 -31.14
N ALA A 168 -5.06 -11.97 -31.00
CA ALA A 168 -4.17 -12.32 -32.11
C ALA A 168 -4.71 -13.49 -32.95
N GLU A 169 -5.38 -14.47 -32.33
CA GLU A 169 -6.01 -15.61 -33.03
C GLU A 169 -7.31 -15.24 -33.76
N SER A 170 -7.90 -14.08 -33.47
CA SER A 170 -9.11 -13.56 -34.11
C SER A 170 -8.86 -12.57 -35.25
N ALA A 171 -7.60 -12.25 -35.55
CA ALA A 171 -7.25 -11.46 -36.73
C ALA A 171 -7.45 -12.31 -38.00
N PRO A 172 -8.32 -11.90 -38.95
CA PRO A 172 -8.49 -12.66 -40.19
C PRO A 172 -7.16 -12.68 -40.93
N ALA A 173 -6.71 -13.87 -41.32
CA ALA A 173 -5.61 -14.02 -42.27
C ALA A 173 -5.95 -13.18 -43.50
N SER A 174 -5.21 -12.11 -43.74
CA SER A 174 -5.37 -11.26 -44.91
C SER A 174 -5.25 -12.13 -46.15
N ALA A 175 -6.35 -12.25 -46.89
CA ALA A 175 -6.34 -12.85 -48.21
C ALA A 175 -5.58 -11.94 -49.19
N ASN A 176 -4.76 -12.60 -50.02
CA ASN A 176 -3.93 -12.15 -51.14
C ASN A 176 -2.50 -11.71 -50.83
#